data_AF-A0A2V7EAS1-F1
#
_entry.id   AF-A0A2V7EAS1-F1
#
_cell.length_a   1.000
_cell.length_b   1.000
_cell.length_c   1.000
_cell.angle_alpha   90.00
_cell.angle_beta   90.00
_cell.angle_gamma   90.00
#
_symmetry.space_group_name_H-M   'P 1'
#
loop_
_entity.id
_entity.type
_entity.pdbx_description
1 polymer ?
#
loop_
_entity_poly.entity_id
_entity_poly.type
_entity_poly.pdbx_seq_one_letter_code
_entity_poly.pdbx_strand_id
1 'polypeptide(L)'
;MCGLLLLEWQGGTAAVESFEWVSRTLEIQRELATVEARMSEAESGQRGYILTGQPAFLGPYNKATKDVRDRLANLRRLVADNSAQLRRLLIIESLSRAKLAELDSTIKLERAGKRDLAVSIVRTTHSDSLMTAVRSGLQSTSR
;
A
#
# COMPACT_ATOMS: atom_id res chain seq x y z
N MET A 1 -20.10 -38.57 -33.59
CA MET A 1 -18.94 -37.67 -33.78
C MET A 1 -19.24 -36.27 -33.20
N CYS A 2 -19.78 -36.18 -31.97
CA CYS A 2 -20.05 -34.89 -31.29
C CYS A 2 -19.50 -34.86 -29.85
N GLY A 3 -19.12 -36.00 -29.26
CA GLY A 3 -18.58 -36.08 -27.89
C GLY A 3 -17.09 -35.70 -27.77
N LEU A 4 -16.32 -35.76 -28.86
CA LEU A 4 -14.89 -35.44 -28.85
C LEU A 4 -14.60 -33.93 -28.90
N LEU A 5 -15.50 -33.12 -29.46
CA LEU A 5 -15.37 -31.65 -29.51
C LEU A 5 -15.69 -30.97 -28.16
N LEU A 6 -16.43 -31.62 -27.26
CA LEU A 6 -16.79 -31.07 -25.94
C LEU A 6 -15.63 -31.16 -24.93
N LEU A 7 -14.79 -32.20 -25.03
CA LEU A 7 -13.62 -32.37 -24.15
C LEU A 7 -12.50 -31.39 -24.49
N GLU A 8 -12.29 -31.07 -25.78
CA GLU A 8 -11.32 -30.05 -26.21
C GLU A 8 -11.77 -28.63 -25.83
N TRP A 9 -13.08 -28.35 -25.87
CA TRP A 9 -13.61 -27.04 -25.46
C TRP A 9 -13.51 -26.81 -23.94
N GLN A 10 -13.83 -27.82 -23.12
CA GLN A 10 -13.68 -27.73 -21.65
C GLN A 10 -12.21 -27.60 -21.21
N GLY A 11 -11.27 -28.22 -21.94
CA GLY A 11 -9.84 -28.11 -21.65
C GLY A 11 -9.29 -26.70 -21.87
N GLY A 12 -9.79 -25.97 -22.88
CA GLY A 12 -9.40 -24.59 -23.15
C GLY A 12 -9.90 -23.59 -22.10
N THR A 13 -11.15 -23.72 -21.66
CA THR A 13 -11.73 -22.78 -20.68
C THR A 13 -11.12 -22.95 -19.29
N ALA A 14 -10.89 -24.19 -18.84
CA ALA A 14 -10.26 -24.47 -17.54
C ALA A 14 -8.80 -23.97 -17.47
N ALA A 15 -8.05 -24.06 -18.58
CA ALA A 15 -6.68 -23.54 -18.66
C ALA A 15 -6.65 -22.00 -18.64
N VAL A 16 -7.59 -21.34 -19.33
CA VAL A 16 -7.72 -19.87 -19.35
C VAL A 16 -8.12 -19.34 -17.97
N GLU A 17 -9.11 -19.95 -17.31
CA GLU A 17 -9.52 -19.56 -15.95
C GLU A 17 -8.36 -19.70 -14.95
N SER A 18 -7.61 -20.81 -15.02
CA SER A 18 -6.43 -21.02 -14.16
C SER A 18 -5.35 -19.94 -14.37
N PHE A 19 -5.13 -19.52 -15.63
CA PHE A 19 -4.18 -18.47 -15.96
C PHE A 19 -4.66 -17.09 -15.47
N GLU A 20 -5.94 -16.77 -15.61
CA GLU A 20 -6.53 -15.51 -15.13
C GLU A 20 -6.43 -15.37 -13.61
N TRP A 21 -6.70 -16.45 -12.86
CA TRP A 21 -6.56 -16.46 -11.40
C TRP A 21 -5.11 -16.26 -10.93
N VAL A 22 -4.15 -16.90 -11.60
CA VAL A 22 -2.72 -16.71 -11.31
C VAL A 22 -2.30 -15.27 -11.63
N SER A 23 -2.69 -14.74 -12.79
CA SER A 23 -2.38 -13.38 -13.21
C SER A 23 -2.93 -12.34 -12.22
N ARG A 24 -4.19 -12.47 -11.80
CA ARG A 24 -4.82 -11.59 -10.80
C ARG A 24 -4.11 -11.63 -9.46
N THR A 25 -3.72 -12.83 -9.01
CA THR A 25 -2.99 -12.98 -7.73
C THR A 25 -1.62 -12.30 -7.79
N LEU A 26 -0.89 -12.46 -8.90
CA LEU A 26 0.40 -11.78 -9.12
C LEU A 26 0.23 -10.25 -9.20
N GLU A 27 -0.84 -9.77 -9.82
CA GLU A 27 -1.16 -8.34 -9.86
C GLU A 27 -1.40 -7.78 -8.46
N ILE A 28 -2.23 -8.45 -7.65
CA ILE A 28 -2.48 -8.07 -6.25
C ILE A 28 -1.17 -8.02 -5.45
N GLN A 29 -0.31 -9.05 -5.59
CA GLN A 29 0.98 -9.09 -4.88
C GLN A 29 1.91 -7.93 -5.29
N ARG A 30 1.97 -7.60 -6.58
CA ARG A 30 2.76 -6.47 -7.09
C ARG A 30 2.25 -5.13 -6.58
N GLU A 31 0.93 -4.95 -6.54
CA GLU A 31 0.30 -3.75 -6.01
C GLU A 31 0.57 -3.59 -4.50
N LEU A 32 0.45 -4.65 -3.71
CA LEU A 32 0.75 -4.64 -2.28
C LEU A 32 2.24 -4.29 -2.02
N ALA A 33 3.16 -4.91 -2.75
CA ALA A 33 4.60 -4.61 -2.65
C ALA A 33 4.90 -3.14 -3.03
N THR A 34 4.20 -2.64 -4.03
CA THR A 34 4.33 -1.24 -4.48
C THR A 34 3.79 -0.27 -3.43
N VAL A 35 2.69 -0.60 -2.74
CA VAL A 35 2.20 0.18 -1.60
C VAL A 35 3.23 0.21 -0.47
N GLU A 36 3.83 -0.93 -0.12
CA GLU A 36 4.85 -1.00 0.94
C GLU A 36 6.06 -0.09 0.64
N ALA A 37 6.59 -0.20 -0.57
CA ALA A 37 7.74 0.58 -1.01
C ALA A 37 7.46 2.09 -0.91
N ARG A 38 6.24 2.51 -1.24
CA ARG A 38 5.88 3.94 -1.30
C ARG A 38 5.46 4.51 0.04
N MET A 39 4.90 3.69 0.93
CA MET A 39 4.79 4.06 2.33
C MET A 39 6.19 4.31 2.95
N SER A 40 7.17 3.47 2.61
CA SER A 40 8.56 3.65 3.09
C SER A 40 9.23 4.88 2.48
N GLU A 41 9.02 5.17 1.20
CA GLU A 41 9.53 6.38 0.54
C GLU A 41 8.89 7.65 1.13
N ALA A 42 7.59 7.64 1.43
CA ALA A 42 6.93 8.75 2.10
C ALA A 42 7.51 8.99 3.50
N GLU A 43 7.70 7.95 4.30
CA GLU A 43 8.33 8.08 5.61
C GLU A 43 9.77 8.59 5.52
N SER A 44 10.57 8.05 4.59
CA SER A 44 11.95 8.49 4.38
C SER A 44 12.01 9.97 3.96
N GLY A 45 11.17 10.41 3.03
CA GLY A 45 11.07 11.81 2.61
C GLY A 45 10.65 12.73 3.76
N GLN A 46 9.67 12.32 4.57
CA GLN A 46 9.27 13.08 5.75
C GLN A 46 10.43 13.19 6.77
N ARG A 47 11.11 12.09 7.09
CA ARG A 47 12.24 12.10 8.03
C ARG A 47 13.40 12.94 7.49
N GLY A 48 13.69 12.88 6.20
CA GLY A 48 14.70 13.71 5.55
C GLY A 48 14.38 15.21 5.63
N TYR A 49 13.11 15.58 5.42
CA TYR A 49 12.66 16.97 5.57
C TYR A 49 12.80 17.44 7.03
N ILE A 50 12.32 16.66 7.99
CA ILE A 50 12.45 17.02 9.41
C ILE A 50 13.91 17.04 9.84
N LEU A 51 14.77 16.15 9.35
CA LEU A 51 16.17 16.15 9.74
C LEU A 51 16.95 17.35 9.18
N THR A 52 16.65 17.77 7.96
CA THR A 52 17.50 18.74 7.24
C THR A 52 16.87 20.11 7.04
N GLY A 53 15.55 20.23 7.17
CA GLY A 53 14.77 21.40 6.79
C GLY A 53 14.68 21.62 5.26
N GLN A 54 15.28 20.77 4.43
CA GLN A 54 15.38 21.00 2.99
C GLN A 54 14.08 20.61 2.25
N PRO A 55 13.40 21.55 1.57
CA PRO A 55 12.13 21.25 0.88
C PRO A 55 12.21 20.19 -0.21
N ALA A 56 13.41 19.90 -0.74
CA ALA A 56 13.64 18.88 -1.77
C ALA A 56 13.12 17.49 -1.37
N PHE A 57 13.14 17.16 -0.07
CA PHE A 57 12.60 15.90 0.44
C PHE A 57 11.06 15.79 0.35
N LEU A 58 10.36 16.91 0.19
CA LEU A 58 8.90 16.92 0.09
C LEU A 58 8.39 16.52 -1.30
N GLY A 59 9.22 16.62 -2.34
CA GLY A 59 8.87 16.14 -3.68
C GLY A 59 8.61 14.63 -3.70
N PRO A 60 9.58 13.79 -3.29
CA PRO A 60 9.41 12.36 -3.13
C PRO A 60 8.25 11.98 -2.19
N TYR A 61 8.12 12.65 -1.03
CA TYR A 61 7.01 12.43 -0.10
C TYR A 61 5.64 12.62 -0.77
N ASN A 62 5.43 13.77 -1.44
CA ASN A 62 4.14 14.07 -2.08
C ASN A 62 3.81 13.08 -3.19
N LYS A 63 4.81 12.70 -3.99
CA LYS A 63 4.65 11.68 -5.03
C LYS A 63 4.26 10.33 -4.42
N ALA A 64 5.00 9.88 -3.40
CA ALA A 64 4.78 8.60 -2.75
C ALA A 64 3.40 8.52 -2.06
N THR A 65 2.95 9.59 -1.39
CA THR A 65 1.63 9.61 -0.74
C THR A 65 0.46 9.58 -1.72
N LYS A 66 0.56 10.30 -2.86
CA LYS A 66 -0.43 10.23 -3.94
C LYS A 66 -0.48 8.80 -4.50
N ASP A 67 0.69 8.28 -4.83
CA ASP A 67 0.87 6.95 -5.35
C ASP A 67 0.24 5.88 -4.44
N VAL A 68 0.50 5.89 -3.13
CA VAL A 68 -0.14 4.95 -2.17
C VAL A 68 -1.66 4.96 -2.29
N ARG A 69 -2.28 6.14 -2.37
CA ARG A 69 -3.75 6.27 -2.49
C ARG A 69 -4.26 5.65 -3.79
N ASP A 70 -3.57 5.92 -4.90
CA ASP A 70 -3.95 5.41 -6.22
C ASP A 70 -3.86 3.86 -6.27
N ARG A 71 -2.79 3.27 -5.70
CA ARG A 71 -2.64 1.79 -5.66
C ARG A 71 -3.65 1.12 -4.74
N LEU A 72 -3.96 1.71 -3.58
CA LEU A 72 -5.00 1.17 -2.69
C LEU A 72 -6.38 1.18 -3.38
N ALA A 73 -6.69 2.23 -4.15
CA ALA A 73 -7.90 2.28 -4.96
C ALA A 73 -7.91 1.21 -6.08
N ASN A 74 -6.75 0.91 -6.69
CA ASN A 74 -6.64 -0.21 -7.65
C ASN A 74 -6.85 -1.56 -6.98
N LEU A 75 -6.17 -1.82 -5.85
CA LEU A 75 -6.33 -3.03 -5.05
C LEU A 75 -7.78 -3.29 -4.70
N ARG A 76 -8.54 -2.25 -4.34
CA ARG A 76 -9.96 -2.36 -4.00
C ARG A 76 -10.79 -2.92 -5.15
N ARG A 77 -10.47 -2.56 -6.39
CA ARG A 77 -11.11 -3.10 -7.59
C ARG A 77 -10.70 -4.55 -7.84
N LEU A 78 -9.42 -4.88 -7.68
CA LEU A 78 -8.88 -6.23 -7.92
C LEU A 78 -9.45 -7.28 -6.96
N VAL A 79 -9.72 -6.89 -5.70
CA VAL A 79 -10.22 -7.78 -4.65
C VAL A 79 -11.72 -7.69 -4.40
N ALA A 80 -12.47 -6.93 -5.21
CA ALA A 80 -13.89 -6.64 -4.98
C ALA A 80 -14.74 -7.92 -4.86
N ASP A 81 -14.42 -8.94 -5.66
CA ASP A 81 -15.15 -10.20 -5.72
C ASP A 81 -14.75 -11.19 -4.60
N ASN A 82 -13.73 -10.86 -3.80
CA ASN A 82 -13.26 -11.69 -2.69
C ASN A 82 -13.46 -10.96 -1.35
N SER A 83 -14.55 -11.27 -0.66
CA SER A 83 -14.92 -10.61 0.60
C SER A 83 -13.84 -10.71 1.69
N ALA A 84 -13.06 -11.79 1.73
CA ALA A 84 -11.99 -11.97 2.71
C ALA A 84 -10.79 -11.05 2.40
N GLN A 85 -10.38 -10.95 1.14
CA GLN A 85 -9.33 -10.03 0.71
C GLN A 85 -9.77 -8.57 0.86
N LEU A 86 -11.03 -8.25 0.53
CA LEU A 86 -11.59 -6.91 0.73
C LEU A 86 -11.55 -6.47 2.20
N ARG A 87 -11.92 -7.35 3.15
CA ARG A 87 -11.82 -7.06 4.58
C ARG A 87 -10.38 -6.75 5.02
N ARG A 88 -9.39 -7.52 4.53
CA ARG A 88 -7.97 -7.26 4.82
C ARG A 88 -7.50 -5.93 4.22
N LEU A 89 -7.90 -5.64 2.99
CA LEU A 89 -7.57 -4.37 2.34
C LEU A 89 -8.13 -3.17 3.10
N LEU A 90 -9.36 -3.22 3.62
CA LEU A 90 -9.93 -2.14 4.41
C LEU A 90 -9.11 -1.82 5.68
N ILE A 91 -8.53 -2.84 6.31
CA ILE A 91 -7.64 -2.66 7.46
C ILE A 91 -6.35 -1.95 7.01
N ILE A 92 -5.75 -2.39 5.90
CA ILE A 92 -4.56 -1.76 5.33
C ILE A 92 -4.84 -0.30 4.96
N GLU A 93 -5.95 -0.01 4.28
CA GLU A 93 -6.36 1.35 3.92
C GLU A 93 -6.47 2.26 5.15
N SER A 94 -7.04 1.76 6.23
CA SER A 94 -7.16 2.49 7.50
C SER A 94 -5.80 2.78 8.12
N LEU A 95 -4.93 1.77 8.22
CA LEU A 95 -3.58 1.91 8.77
C LEU A 95 -2.71 2.84 7.92
N SER A 96 -2.76 2.71 6.60
CA SER A 96 -2.05 3.60 5.68
C SER A 96 -2.53 5.04 5.83
N ARG A 97 -3.84 5.27 5.95
CA ARG A 97 -4.40 6.62 6.18
C ARG A 97 -3.92 7.22 7.50
N ALA A 98 -3.96 6.43 8.57
CA ALA A 98 -3.49 6.87 9.89
C ALA A 98 -2.01 7.27 9.83
N LYS A 99 -1.15 6.43 9.22
CA LYS A 99 0.27 6.74 9.10
C LYS A 99 0.53 7.97 8.23
N LEU A 100 -0.14 8.10 7.08
CA LEU A 100 0.03 9.27 6.22
C LEU A 100 -0.41 10.57 6.91
N ALA A 101 -1.45 10.52 7.75
CA ALA A 101 -1.89 11.66 8.55
C ALA A 101 -0.86 12.04 9.64
N GLU A 102 -0.25 11.05 10.30
CA GLU A 102 0.85 11.30 11.23
C GLU A 102 2.03 11.99 10.53
N LEU A 103 2.48 11.45 9.39
CA LEU A 103 3.58 12.05 8.61
C LEU A 103 3.26 13.50 8.22
N ASP A 104 2.07 13.78 7.71
CA ASP A 104 1.63 15.14 7.37
C ASP A 104 1.62 16.08 8.59
N SER A 105 1.15 15.59 9.74
CA SER A 105 1.11 16.39 10.98
C SER A 105 2.50 16.83 11.43
N THR A 106 3.50 15.97 11.32
CA THR A 106 4.89 16.30 11.69
C THR A 106 5.54 17.27 10.70
N ILE A 107 5.26 17.15 9.40
CA ILE A 107 5.68 18.13 8.39
C ILE A 107 5.07 19.51 8.68
N LYS A 108 3.78 19.56 9.07
CA LYS A 108 3.12 20.81 9.46
C LYS A 108 3.74 21.43 10.71
N LEU A 109 4.13 20.63 11.70
CA LEU A 109 4.83 21.11 12.89
C LEU A 109 6.20 21.71 12.52
N GLU A 110 6.97 21.03 11.67
CA GLU A 110 8.26 21.53 11.19
C GLU A 110 8.10 22.89 10.48
N ARG A 111 7.13 22.99 9.56
CA ARG A 111 6.82 24.26 8.86
C ARG A 111 6.37 25.38 9.79
N ALA A 112 5.75 25.04 10.92
CA ALA A 112 5.34 26.00 11.95
C ALA A 112 6.48 26.39 12.90
N GLY A 113 7.72 25.96 12.64
CA GLY A 113 8.88 26.19 13.51
C GLY A 113 8.89 25.35 14.79
N LYS A 114 7.99 24.37 14.92
CA LYS A 114 7.84 23.50 16.09
C LYS A 114 8.62 22.20 15.93
N ARG A 115 9.88 22.31 15.54
CA ARG A 115 10.76 21.19 15.19
C ARG A 115 10.91 20.17 16.31
N ASP A 116 11.11 20.61 17.54
CA ASP A 116 11.28 19.70 18.68
C ASP A 116 10.03 18.82 18.91
N LEU A 117 8.84 19.36 18.67
CA LEU A 117 7.59 18.59 18.70
C LEU A 117 7.47 17.64 17.51
N ALA A 118 7.90 18.06 16.33
CA ALA A 118 7.90 17.21 15.15
C ALA A 118 8.85 16.00 15.34
N VAL A 119 10.05 16.24 15.86
CA VAL A 119 11.05 15.21 16.17
C VAL A 119 10.58 14.30 17.30
N SER A 120 9.94 14.82 18.34
CA SER A 120 9.45 13.99 19.45
C SER A 120 8.41 12.98 18.97
N ILE A 121 7.48 13.37 18.09
CA ILE A 121 6.48 12.48 17.49
C ILE A 121 7.16 11.40 16.63
N VAL A 122 8.11 11.78 15.76
CA VAL A 122 8.82 10.82 14.90
C VAL A 122 9.55 9.75 15.70
N ARG A 123 10.10 10.12 16.87
CA ARG A 123 10.82 9.21 17.77
C ARG A 123 9.92 8.33 18.64
N THR A 124 8.59 8.48 18.57
CA THR A 124 7.69 7.65 19.37
C THR A 124 7.58 6.23 18.83
N THR A 125 7.38 5.28 19.75
CA THR A 125 7.00 3.90 19.43
C THR A 125 5.71 3.84 18.58
N HIS A 126 4.82 4.82 18.73
CA HIS A 126 3.59 4.91 17.93
C HIS A 126 3.89 5.06 16.44
N SER A 127 4.78 6.01 16.08
CA SER A 127 5.23 6.24 14.69
C SER A 127 5.78 4.97 14.04
N ASP A 128 6.64 4.22 14.74
CA ASP A 128 7.22 2.98 14.24
C ASP A 128 6.18 1.84 14.18
N SER A 129 5.24 1.79 15.13
CA SER A 129 4.20 0.75 15.19
C SER A 129 3.18 0.85 14.05
N LEU A 130 2.81 2.05 13.62
CA LEU A 130 1.88 2.23 12.50
C LEU A 130 2.47 1.68 11.20
N MET A 131 3.75 1.95 10.91
CA MET A 131 4.41 1.39 9.73
C MET A 131 4.61 -0.12 9.82
N THR A 132 4.91 -0.61 11.01
CA THR A 132 4.99 -2.06 11.26
C THR A 132 3.63 -2.74 11.03
N ALA A 133 2.54 -2.12 11.47
CA ALA A 133 1.18 -2.61 11.25
C ALA A 133 0.79 -2.60 9.77
N VAL A 134 1.12 -1.53 9.02
CA VAL A 134 0.91 -1.48 7.57
C VAL A 134 1.67 -2.62 6.89
N ARG A 135 2.95 -2.79 7.19
CA ARG A 135 3.79 -3.86 6.62
C ARG A 135 3.23 -5.25 6.91
N SER A 136 2.84 -5.50 8.17
CA SER A 136 2.24 -6.76 8.58
C SER A 136 0.91 -7.03 7.85
N GLY A 137 0.05 -6.02 7.71
CA GLY A 137 -1.20 -6.10 6.97
C GLY A 137 -0.98 -6.48 5.50
N LEU A 138 -0.04 -5.81 4.82
CA LEU A 138 0.32 -6.09 3.42
C LEU A 138 0.82 -7.53 3.25
N GLN A 139 1.73 -7.99 4.12
CA GLN A 139 2.27 -9.36 4.08
C GLN A 139 1.22 -10.43 4.38
N SER A 140 0.23 -10.13 5.22
CA SER A 140 -0.88 -11.05 5.49
C SER A 140 -1.84 -11.19 4.32
N THR A 141 -1.88 -10.22 3.40
CA THR A 141 -2.82 -10.20 2.27
C THR A 141 -2.23 -10.86 1.01
N SER A 142 -0.91 -11.07 0.96
CA SER A 142 -0.24 -11.76 -0.15
C SER A 142 -0.31 -13.28 -0.09
N ARG A 143 -0.77 -13.85 1.04
CA ARG A 143 -1.03 -15.28 1.27
C ARG A 143 -2.52 -15.58 1.16
#